data_AF-C6C217-F1
#
_entry.id   AF-C6C217-F1
#
_cell.length_a   1.000
_cell.length_b   1.000
_cell.length_c   1.000
_cell.angle_alpha   90.00
_cell.angle_beta   90.00
_cell.angle_gamma   90.00
#
_symmetry.space_group_name_H-M   'P 1'
#
loop_
_entity.id
_entity.type
_entity.pdbx_description
1 polymer ?
#
loop_
_entity_poly.entity_id
_entity_poly.type
_entity_poly.pdbx_seq_one_letter_code
_entity_poly.pdbx_strand_id
1 'polypeptide(L)'
;MIFNLFKCLAVQLVVGIILLGVMSVLLCISYSKEYALRFLEITVLDMNGLGVWCCGVGLMFYVTKHGKEIAQDLNMVFTPSKAIFDVISKIEKSTLHKKGIFITGPVTLVGVFLTFHYTAPHYGASAFIIYAAVVFIYYTASFLLYHFCMIIAAFNSVYRDAEGLQIEKDVNGFNLENVSSYLSLTSTVGLLAIYFGFRGTVTAGFSYSNPIWEYFLVTPLILFLPGTFFYNFYPRHVLKKIFQYKIFSKLLSITTKDDLDIKNSILEIKEASLLNSQIAPFADYKNIPSYLVGIMFLLNVVFAHDPAIKEFIAKFLQID
;
A
#
# COMPACT_ATOMS: atom_id res chain seq x y z
N MET A 1 -1.06 -13.96 -8.74
CA MET A 1 -0.89 -12.98 -7.65
C MET A 1 -2.16 -12.77 -6.81
N ILE A 2 -3.30 -12.44 -7.44
CA ILE A 2 -4.59 -12.18 -6.75
C ILE A 2 -4.96 -13.28 -5.74
N PHE A 3 -4.88 -14.55 -6.15
CA PHE A 3 -5.16 -15.68 -5.28
C PHE A 3 -4.26 -15.74 -4.03
N ASN A 4 -2.96 -15.43 -4.18
CA ASN A 4 -2.01 -15.42 -3.05
C ASN A 4 -2.35 -14.28 -2.07
N LEU A 5 -2.75 -13.12 -2.58
CA LEU A 5 -3.22 -12.01 -1.74
C LEU A 5 -4.46 -12.41 -0.95
N PHE A 6 -5.50 -12.93 -1.62
CA PHE A 6 -6.70 -13.40 -0.94
C PHE A 6 -6.41 -14.51 0.08
N LYS A 7 -5.47 -15.42 -0.22
CA LYS A 7 -5.02 -16.42 0.73
C LYS A 7 -4.37 -15.77 1.97
N CYS A 8 -3.51 -14.77 1.81
CA CYS A 8 -2.92 -14.04 2.92
C CYS A 8 -3.98 -13.31 3.76
N LEU A 9 -4.94 -12.63 3.11
CA LEU A 9 -6.06 -11.96 3.78
C LEU A 9 -6.91 -12.95 4.56
N ALA A 10 -7.32 -14.07 3.94
CA ALA A 10 -8.13 -15.10 4.57
C ALA A 10 -7.43 -15.74 5.77
N VAL A 11 -6.12 -16.04 5.64
CA VAL A 11 -5.32 -16.56 6.76
C VAL A 11 -5.30 -15.55 7.91
N GLN A 12 -5.06 -14.26 7.63
CA GLN A 12 -5.05 -13.25 8.68
C GLN A 12 -6.43 -12.99 9.29
N LEU A 13 -7.50 -13.12 8.51
CA LEU A 13 -8.87 -13.07 9.05
C LEU A 13 -9.12 -14.19 10.06
N VAL A 14 -8.75 -15.43 9.72
CA VAL A 14 -8.88 -16.59 10.62
C VAL A 14 -8.02 -16.38 11.87
N VAL A 15 -6.77 -15.94 11.73
CA VAL A 15 -5.89 -15.63 12.85
C VAL A 15 -6.48 -14.55 13.74
N GLY A 16 -7.02 -13.48 13.15
CA GLY A 16 -7.69 -12.40 13.90
C GLY A 16 -8.89 -12.89 14.69
N ILE A 17 -9.76 -13.72 14.09
CA ILE A 17 -10.91 -14.32 14.77
C ILE A 17 -10.47 -15.21 15.94
N ILE A 18 -9.45 -16.05 15.74
CA ILE A 18 -8.92 -16.92 16.81
C ILE A 18 -8.34 -16.07 17.95
N LEU A 19 -7.53 -15.06 17.64
CA LEU A 19 -6.95 -14.17 18.65
C LEU A 19 -8.03 -13.44 19.46
N LEU A 20 -9.06 -12.90 18.79
CA LEU A 20 -10.19 -12.27 19.46
C LEU A 20 -10.93 -13.27 20.37
N GLY A 21 -11.18 -14.49 19.90
CA GLY A 21 -11.81 -15.54 20.68
C GLY A 21 -11.01 -15.88 21.94
N VAL A 22 -9.70 -16.10 21.80
CA VAL A 22 -8.81 -16.41 22.93
C VAL A 22 -8.79 -15.26 23.94
N MET A 23 -8.62 -14.01 23.49
CA MET A 23 -8.61 -12.85 24.38
C MET A 23 -9.95 -12.65 25.10
N SER A 24 -11.07 -12.90 24.41
CA SER A 24 -12.41 -12.81 25.01
C SER A 24 -12.63 -13.87 26.08
N VAL A 25 -12.16 -15.10 25.84
CA VAL A 25 -12.21 -16.18 26.86
C VAL A 25 -11.34 -15.83 28.06
N LEU A 26 -10.12 -15.31 27.85
CA LEU A 26 -9.24 -14.89 28.95
C LEU A 26 -9.86 -13.76 29.78
N LEU A 27 -10.47 -12.77 29.14
CA LEU A 27 -11.19 -11.68 29.83
C LEU A 27 -12.41 -12.21 30.59
N CYS A 28 -13.13 -13.18 30.02
CA CYS A 28 -14.29 -13.80 30.67
C CYS A 28 -13.89 -14.55 31.95
N ILE A 29 -12.77 -15.28 31.92
CA ILE A 29 -12.26 -16.05 33.07
C ILE A 29 -11.66 -15.12 34.13
N SER A 30 -10.93 -14.09 33.71
CA SER A 30 -10.18 -13.22 34.62
C SER A 30 -11.03 -12.11 35.26
N TYR A 31 -12.12 -11.71 34.60
CA TYR A 31 -12.97 -10.59 35.02
C TYR A 31 -14.44 -11.01 35.06
N SER A 32 -15.15 -10.89 33.94
CA SER A 32 -16.54 -11.33 33.82
C SER A 32 -16.96 -11.47 32.36
N LYS A 33 -18.09 -12.13 32.13
CA LYS A 33 -18.72 -12.24 30.81
C LYS A 33 -19.01 -10.87 30.19
N GLU A 34 -19.44 -9.89 30.99
CA GLU A 34 -19.78 -8.54 30.51
C GLU A 34 -18.55 -7.80 29.97
N TYR A 35 -17.38 -7.96 30.61
CA TYR A 35 -16.12 -7.40 30.11
C TYR A 35 -15.72 -8.01 28.76
N ALA A 36 -15.87 -9.33 28.59
CA ALA A 36 -15.56 -10.00 27.34
C ALA A 36 -16.50 -9.58 26.19
N LEU A 37 -17.81 -9.42 26.47
CA LEU A 37 -18.78 -8.98 25.47
C LEU A 37 -18.52 -7.54 25.02
N ARG A 38 -18.26 -6.61 25.96
CA ARG A 38 -17.89 -5.23 25.61
C ARG A 38 -16.59 -5.16 24.81
N PHE A 39 -15.59 -5.96 25.17
CA PHE A 39 -14.35 -6.05 24.41
C PHE A 39 -14.60 -6.47 22.96
N LEU A 40 -15.47 -7.46 22.73
CA LEU A 40 -15.86 -7.90 21.39
C LEU A 40 -16.63 -6.83 20.63
N GLU A 41 -17.61 -6.19 21.27
CA GLU A 41 -18.40 -5.09 20.71
C GLU A 41 -17.48 -3.98 20.19
N ILE A 42 -16.59 -3.46 21.04
CA ILE A 42 -15.66 -2.40 20.66
C ILE A 42 -14.68 -2.87 19.59
N THR A 43 -14.07 -4.03 19.78
CA THR A 43 -13.00 -4.46 18.87
C THR A 43 -13.55 -4.86 17.50
N VAL A 44 -14.75 -5.43 17.41
CA VAL A 44 -15.34 -5.91 16.16
C VAL A 44 -16.19 -4.83 15.48
N LEU A 45 -17.09 -4.18 16.23
CA LEU A 45 -18.07 -3.25 15.67
C LEU A 45 -17.54 -1.82 15.64
N ASP A 46 -17.05 -1.31 16.77
CA ASP A 46 -16.67 0.11 16.89
C ASP A 46 -15.33 0.39 16.22
N MET A 47 -14.35 -0.49 16.38
CA MET A 47 -13.01 -0.31 15.81
C MET A 47 -12.84 -0.94 14.43
N ASN A 48 -13.81 -1.72 13.94
CA ASN A 48 -13.65 -2.61 12.78
C ASN A 48 -12.34 -3.42 12.83
N GLY A 49 -11.94 -3.89 14.00
CA GLY A 49 -10.62 -4.47 14.24
C GLY A 49 -10.29 -5.63 13.31
N LEU A 50 -11.29 -6.43 12.91
CA LEU A 50 -11.12 -7.49 11.92
C LEU A 50 -10.80 -6.96 10.52
N GLY A 51 -11.43 -5.86 10.08
CA GLY A 51 -11.15 -5.22 8.80
C GLY A 51 -9.74 -4.62 8.78
N VAL A 52 -9.39 -3.89 9.85
CA VAL A 52 -8.06 -3.30 10.03
C VAL A 52 -6.97 -4.39 10.06
N TRP A 53 -7.21 -5.46 10.82
CA TRP A 53 -6.28 -6.59 10.92
C TRP A 53 -6.12 -7.32 9.58
N CYS A 54 -7.25 -7.73 8.98
CA CYS A 54 -7.25 -8.48 7.73
C CYS A 54 -6.55 -7.69 6.61
N CYS A 55 -6.93 -6.43 6.39
CA CYS A 55 -6.35 -5.63 5.31
C CYS A 55 -4.93 -5.14 5.63
N GLY A 56 -4.66 -4.65 6.85
CA GLY A 56 -3.35 -4.13 7.23
C GLY A 56 -2.30 -5.22 7.42
N VAL A 57 -2.55 -6.15 8.35
CA VAL A 57 -1.63 -7.25 8.68
C VAL A 57 -1.55 -8.24 7.51
N GLY A 58 -2.67 -8.52 6.85
CA GLY A 58 -2.68 -9.36 5.65
C GLY A 58 -1.85 -8.78 4.51
N LEU A 59 -1.95 -7.47 4.26
CA LEU A 59 -1.08 -6.80 3.28
C LEU A 59 0.39 -6.85 3.69
N MET A 60 0.71 -6.60 4.95
CA MET A 60 2.08 -6.69 5.46
C MET A 60 2.66 -8.09 5.22
N PHE A 61 1.92 -9.15 5.55
CA PHE A 61 2.35 -10.53 5.29
C PHE A 61 2.53 -10.81 3.81
N TYR A 62 1.62 -10.32 2.97
CA TYR A 62 1.73 -10.46 1.52
C TYR A 62 2.98 -9.77 0.98
N VAL A 63 3.25 -8.53 1.39
CA VAL A 63 4.46 -7.77 1.02
C VAL A 63 5.73 -8.48 1.44
N THR A 64 5.80 -8.95 2.69
CA THR A 64 6.98 -9.64 3.22
C THR A 64 7.26 -10.95 2.47
N LYS A 65 6.21 -11.66 2.03
CA LYS A 65 6.34 -12.96 1.36
C LYS A 65 6.58 -12.83 -0.15
N HIS A 66 5.81 -11.98 -0.82
CA HIS A 66 5.77 -11.88 -2.28
C HIS A 66 6.46 -10.62 -2.83
N GLY A 67 6.84 -9.65 -2.00
CA GLY A 67 7.49 -8.41 -2.47
C GLY A 67 8.84 -8.63 -3.16
N LYS A 68 9.53 -9.73 -2.87
CA LYS A 68 10.78 -10.09 -3.55
C LYS A 68 10.58 -10.59 -4.98
N GLU A 69 9.38 -11.10 -5.31
CA GLU A 69 9.05 -11.59 -6.65
C GLU A 69 9.13 -10.44 -7.67
N ILE A 70 8.76 -9.22 -7.27
CA ILE A 70 8.93 -8.01 -8.11
C ILE A 70 10.39 -7.79 -8.49
N ALA A 71 11.30 -7.98 -7.53
CA ALA A 71 12.72 -7.77 -7.79
C ALA A 71 13.24 -8.79 -8.81
N GLN A 72 12.73 -10.02 -8.76
CA GLN A 72 13.01 -11.08 -9.74
C GLN A 72 12.41 -10.74 -11.11
N ASP A 73 11.15 -10.31 -11.15
CA ASP A 73 10.47 -9.89 -12.39
C ASP A 73 11.22 -8.73 -13.07
N LEU A 74 11.68 -7.74 -12.31
CA LEU A 74 12.48 -6.63 -12.85
C LEU A 74 13.85 -7.08 -13.38
N ASN A 75 14.46 -8.07 -12.74
CA ASN A 75 15.73 -8.65 -13.20
C ASN A 75 15.59 -9.41 -14.53
N MET A 76 14.38 -9.89 -14.86
CA MET A 76 14.05 -10.52 -16.15
C MET A 76 13.53 -9.52 -17.20
N VAL A 77 13.45 -8.24 -16.86
CA VAL A 77 13.04 -7.17 -17.79
C VAL A 77 14.26 -6.38 -18.24
N PHE A 78 15.17 -6.10 -17.32
CA PHE A 78 16.35 -5.27 -17.57
C PHE A 78 17.63 -6.09 -17.55
N THR A 79 18.54 -5.76 -18.46
CA THR A 79 19.88 -6.33 -18.46
C THR A 79 20.60 -5.98 -17.14
N PRO A 80 21.34 -6.92 -16.53
CA PRO A 80 22.06 -6.67 -15.29
C PRO A 80 22.98 -5.45 -15.38
N SER A 81 22.75 -4.48 -14.50
CA SER A 81 23.57 -3.28 -14.36
C SER A 81 23.62 -2.88 -12.88
N LYS A 82 24.59 -2.04 -12.52
CA LYS A 82 24.72 -1.52 -11.14
C LYS A 82 23.43 -0.84 -10.68
N ALA A 83 22.79 -0.07 -11.56
CA ALA A 83 21.52 0.60 -11.28
C ALA A 83 20.39 -0.39 -10.97
N ILE A 84 20.25 -1.46 -11.77
CA ILE A 84 19.25 -2.50 -11.55
C ILE A 84 19.53 -3.31 -10.28
N PHE A 85 20.81 -3.60 -9.99
CA PHE A 85 21.18 -4.27 -8.75
C PHE A 85 20.83 -3.43 -7.51
N ASP A 86 21.08 -2.12 -7.55
CA ASP A 86 20.73 -1.20 -6.46
C ASP A 86 19.21 -1.12 -6.25
N VAL A 87 18.43 -1.16 -7.34
CA VAL A 87 16.96 -1.19 -7.33
C VAL A 87 16.46 -2.48 -6.71
N ILE A 88 16.92 -3.64 -7.18
CA ILE A 88 16.60 -4.96 -6.64
C ILE A 88 16.92 -5.01 -5.15
N SER A 89 18.12 -4.57 -4.76
CA SER A 89 18.54 -4.54 -3.36
C SER A 89 17.63 -3.68 -2.48
N LYS A 90 17.18 -2.52 -2.98
CA LYS A 90 16.22 -1.66 -2.26
C LYS A 90 14.87 -2.34 -2.10
N ILE A 91 14.35 -2.98 -3.15
CA ILE A 91 13.07 -3.71 -3.11
C ILE A 91 13.15 -4.87 -2.12
N GLU A 92 14.20 -5.68 -2.17
CA GLU A 92 14.38 -6.79 -1.23
C GLU A 92 14.50 -6.31 0.22
N LYS A 93 15.31 -5.26 0.48
CA LYS A 93 15.43 -4.66 1.82
C LYS A 93 14.12 -4.08 2.33
N SER A 94 13.24 -3.63 1.45
CA SER A 94 11.92 -3.11 1.81
C SER A 94 10.99 -4.18 2.40
N THR A 95 11.22 -5.46 2.09
CA THR A 95 10.46 -6.60 2.64
C THR A 95 10.91 -7.03 4.04
N LEU A 96 12.02 -6.47 4.55
CA LEU A 96 12.63 -6.88 5.81
C LEU A 96 12.37 -5.88 6.93
N HIS A 97 11.59 -6.29 7.93
CA HIS A 97 11.25 -5.47 9.12
C HIS A 97 12.48 -4.82 9.78
N LYS A 98 13.57 -5.58 9.96
CA LYS A 98 14.80 -5.10 10.62
C LYS A 98 15.45 -3.91 9.90
N LYS A 99 15.26 -3.79 8.58
CA LYS A 99 15.87 -2.73 7.77
C LYS A 99 15.01 -1.46 7.75
N GLY A 100 13.73 -1.57 8.05
CA GLY A 100 12.80 -0.44 8.11
C GLY A 100 12.74 0.26 9.47
N ILE A 101 13.39 -0.27 10.52
CA ILE A 101 13.15 0.17 11.91
C ILE A 101 13.39 1.66 12.17
N PHE A 102 14.33 2.27 11.45
CA PHE A 102 14.62 3.70 11.53
C PHE A 102 13.48 4.59 11.03
N ILE A 103 12.65 4.07 10.13
CA ILE A 103 11.45 4.76 9.61
C ILE A 103 10.23 4.29 10.38
N THR A 104 10.10 2.99 10.65
CA THR A 104 8.91 2.46 11.32
C THR A 104 8.83 2.87 12.78
N GLY A 105 9.97 2.94 13.48
CA GLY A 105 10.04 3.31 14.89
C GLY A 105 9.47 4.69 15.19
N PRO A 106 9.98 5.77 14.56
CA PRO A 106 9.48 7.12 14.80
C PRO A 106 7.99 7.29 14.48
N VAL A 107 7.50 6.74 13.36
CA VAL A 107 6.08 6.83 13.00
C VAL A 107 5.22 6.05 14.01
N THR A 108 5.68 4.88 14.46
CA THR A 108 5.01 4.11 15.52
C THR A 108 4.98 4.90 16.82
N LEU A 109 6.07 5.55 17.22
CA LEU A 109 6.15 6.36 18.44
C LEU A 109 5.17 7.54 18.40
N VAL A 110 5.03 8.23 17.26
CA VAL A 110 4.03 9.28 17.09
C VAL A 110 2.62 8.71 17.24
N GLY A 111 2.33 7.56 16.61
CA GLY A 111 1.05 6.89 16.75
C GLY A 111 0.73 6.47 18.19
N VAL A 112 1.71 5.92 18.91
CA VAL A 112 1.63 5.56 20.33
C VAL A 112 1.37 6.80 21.18
N PHE A 113 2.10 7.89 20.94
CA PHE A 113 1.91 9.16 21.64
C PHE A 113 0.51 9.73 21.43
N LEU A 114 0.01 9.73 20.18
CA LEU A 114 -1.37 10.15 19.88
C LEU A 114 -2.38 9.25 20.60
N THR A 115 -2.18 7.93 20.55
CA THR A 115 -3.05 6.95 21.21
C THR A 115 -3.07 7.13 22.72
N PHE A 116 -1.96 7.54 23.34
CA PHE A 116 -1.93 7.83 24.78
C PHE A 116 -2.83 9.02 25.16
N HIS A 117 -2.96 10.01 24.27
CA HIS A 117 -3.85 11.15 24.48
C HIS A 117 -5.32 10.87 24.14
N TYR A 118 -5.60 9.72 23.51
CA TYR A 118 -6.94 9.18 23.31
C TYR A 118 -7.23 8.16 24.41
N THR A 119 -8.15 8.47 25.31
CA THR A 119 -8.48 7.50 26.36
C THR A 119 -9.31 6.39 25.70
N ALA A 120 -8.77 5.17 25.68
CA ALA A 120 -9.53 4.00 25.22
C ALA A 120 -10.83 3.90 26.04
N PRO A 121 -11.95 3.47 25.45
CA PRO A 121 -13.27 3.42 26.11
C PRO A 121 -13.38 2.36 27.23
N HIS A 122 -12.25 1.93 27.80
CA HIS A 122 -12.16 0.86 28.79
C HIS A 122 -11.18 1.16 29.91
N TYR A 123 -11.36 0.43 31.02
CA TYR A 123 -10.47 0.42 32.18
C TYR A 123 -9.95 -1.00 32.43
N GLY A 124 -8.80 -1.11 33.10
CA GLY A 124 -8.20 -2.41 33.45
C GLY A 124 -7.53 -3.12 32.28
N ALA A 125 -7.53 -4.46 32.26
CA ALA A 125 -6.74 -5.24 31.30
C ALA A 125 -7.23 -5.13 29.84
N SER A 126 -8.52 -4.90 29.59
CA SER A 126 -9.03 -4.71 28.21
C SER A 126 -8.44 -3.45 27.57
N ALA A 127 -8.25 -2.38 28.35
CA ALA A 127 -7.61 -1.15 27.89
C ALA A 127 -6.15 -1.40 27.47
N PHE A 128 -5.41 -2.20 28.23
CA PHE A 128 -4.04 -2.58 27.88
C PHE A 128 -3.99 -3.42 26.58
N ILE A 129 -4.90 -4.37 26.42
CA ILE A 129 -5.00 -5.20 25.21
C ILE A 129 -5.31 -4.34 23.98
N ILE A 130 -6.30 -3.45 24.07
CA ILE A 130 -6.67 -2.52 22.99
C ILE A 130 -5.48 -1.60 22.67
N TYR A 131 -4.82 -1.04 23.68
CA TYR A 131 -3.65 -0.20 23.48
C TYR A 131 -2.53 -0.94 22.75
N ALA A 132 -2.17 -2.14 23.20
CA ALA A 132 -1.17 -2.97 22.54
C ALA A 132 -1.55 -3.30 21.08
N ALA A 133 -2.82 -3.55 20.81
CA ALA A 133 -3.32 -3.75 19.45
C ALA A 133 -3.16 -2.49 18.59
N VAL A 134 -3.47 -1.31 19.11
CA VAL A 134 -3.29 -0.04 18.41
C VAL A 134 -1.80 0.23 18.12
N VAL A 135 -0.91 -0.01 19.08
CA VAL A 135 0.55 0.10 18.86
C VAL A 135 0.99 -0.83 17.72
N PHE A 136 0.50 -2.06 17.70
CA PHE A 136 0.80 -3.02 16.66
C PHE A 136 0.29 -2.56 15.28
N ILE A 137 -0.92 -1.99 15.21
CA ILE A 137 -1.48 -1.43 13.97
C ILE A 137 -0.62 -0.29 13.45
N TYR A 138 -0.18 0.64 14.32
CA TYR A 138 0.74 1.71 13.92
C TYR A 138 2.07 1.19 13.40
N TYR A 139 2.62 0.15 14.03
CA TYR A 139 3.82 -0.52 13.52
C TYR A 139 3.60 -1.12 12.14
N THR A 140 2.48 -1.83 11.92
CA THR A 140 2.11 -2.40 10.62
C THR A 140 1.97 -1.32 9.56
N ALA A 141 1.24 -0.24 9.84
CA ALA A 141 1.05 0.88 8.92
C ALA A 141 2.39 1.56 8.57
N SER A 142 3.25 1.76 9.57
CA SER A 142 4.57 2.35 9.38
C SER A 142 5.48 1.47 8.51
N PHE A 143 5.42 0.15 8.68
CA PHE A 143 6.15 -0.81 7.84
C PHE A 143 5.68 -0.78 6.39
N LEU A 144 4.37 -0.71 6.16
CA LEU A 144 3.81 -0.57 4.81
C LEU A 144 4.24 0.74 4.15
N LEU A 145 4.23 1.84 4.91
CA LEU A 145 4.73 3.14 4.43
C LEU A 145 6.21 3.07 4.08
N TYR A 146 7.04 2.44 4.91
CA TYR A 146 8.45 2.18 4.61
C TYR A 146 8.61 1.42 3.29
N HIS A 147 7.85 0.33 3.11
CA HIS A 147 7.87 -0.43 1.86
C HIS A 147 7.50 0.44 0.66
N PHE A 148 6.41 1.23 0.76
CA PHE A 148 5.96 2.12 -0.30
C PHE A 148 7.02 3.16 -0.68
N CYS A 149 7.61 3.84 0.30
CA CYS A 149 8.69 4.80 0.09
C CYS A 149 9.91 4.17 -0.57
N MET A 150 10.29 2.95 -0.17
CA MET A 150 11.43 2.24 -0.75
C MET A 150 11.19 1.83 -2.20
N ILE A 151 9.98 1.38 -2.55
CA ILE A 151 9.62 1.10 -3.95
C ILE A 151 9.69 2.39 -4.78
N ILE A 152 9.10 3.49 -4.31
CA ILE A 152 9.19 4.79 -5.00
C ILE A 152 10.66 5.21 -5.19
N ALA A 153 11.47 5.11 -4.15
CA ALA A 153 12.89 5.45 -4.19
C ALA A 153 13.71 4.53 -5.09
N ALA A 154 13.32 3.25 -5.22
CA ALA A 154 13.93 2.31 -6.15
C ALA A 154 13.63 2.70 -7.60
N PHE A 155 12.36 2.93 -7.94
CA PHE A 155 11.97 3.36 -9.30
C PHE A 155 12.51 4.75 -9.66
N ASN A 156 12.75 5.63 -8.68
CA ASN A 156 13.43 6.90 -8.94
C ASN A 156 14.89 6.71 -9.37
N SER A 157 15.59 5.67 -8.87
CA SER A 157 16.91 5.30 -9.37
C SER A 157 16.83 4.81 -10.82
N VAL A 158 15.86 3.94 -11.14
CA VAL A 158 15.63 3.48 -12.53
C VAL A 158 15.37 4.65 -13.47
N TYR A 159 14.59 5.64 -13.03
CA TYR A 159 14.27 6.83 -13.82
C TYR A 159 15.51 7.69 -14.13
N ARG A 160 16.40 7.87 -13.15
CA ARG A 160 17.63 8.69 -13.32
C ARG A 160 18.62 8.04 -14.28
N ASP A 161 18.70 6.71 -14.29
CA ASP A 161 19.64 5.95 -15.13
C ASP A 161 18.99 5.44 -16.43
N ALA A 162 17.81 5.95 -16.80
CA ALA A 162 16.96 5.43 -17.88
C ALA A 162 17.66 5.31 -19.24
N GLU A 163 18.59 6.22 -19.55
CA GLU A 163 19.32 6.21 -20.83
C GLU A 163 20.27 5.01 -20.93
N GLY A 164 20.96 4.68 -19.84
CA GLY A 164 21.95 3.60 -19.77
C GLY A 164 21.36 2.21 -19.55
N LEU A 165 20.09 2.10 -19.16
CA LEU A 165 19.42 0.82 -18.96
C LEU A 165 19.17 0.12 -20.28
N GLN A 166 19.55 -1.16 -20.40
CA GLN A 166 19.18 -2.00 -21.53
C GLN A 166 18.03 -2.91 -21.14
N ILE A 167 17.07 -3.07 -22.06
CA ILE A 167 15.94 -3.99 -21.91
C ILE A 167 16.40 -5.33 -22.48
N GLU A 168 16.10 -6.44 -21.82
CA GLU A 168 16.41 -7.77 -22.35
C GLU A 168 15.75 -7.98 -23.72
N LYS A 169 16.38 -8.75 -24.61
CA LYS A 169 15.84 -8.95 -25.97
C LYS A 169 14.51 -9.73 -25.97
N ASP A 170 14.34 -10.61 -24.98
CA ASP A 170 13.17 -11.49 -24.85
C ASP A 170 12.31 -11.11 -23.64
N VAL A 171 11.92 -9.84 -23.51
CA VAL A 171 11.03 -9.44 -22.42
C VAL A 171 9.70 -10.16 -22.55
N ASN A 172 9.42 -11.03 -21.59
CA ASN A 172 8.10 -11.58 -21.39
C ASN A 172 7.19 -10.50 -20.79
N GLY A 173 6.17 -10.05 -21.55
CA GLY A 173 5.18 -9.09 -21.08
C GLY A 173 4.49 -9.48 -19.77
N PHE A 174 4.47 -10.78 -19.46
CA PHE A 174 3.98 -11.32 -18.19
C PHE A 174 4.71 -10.78 -16.96
N ASN A 175 6.04 -10.57 -17.03
CA ASN A 175 6.83 -10.07 -15.89
C ASN A 175 6.45 -8.62 -15.56
N LEU A 176 6.20 -7.80 -16.59
CA LEU A 176 5.72 -6.43 -16.42
C LEU A 176 4.28 -6.37 -15.89
N GLU A 177 3.44 -7.29 -16.34
CA GLU A 177 2.08 -7.44 -15.85
C GLU A 177 2.06 -7.86 -14.37
N ASN A 178 2.99 -8.72 -13.93
CA ASN A 178 3.15 -9.08 -12.52
C ASN A 178 3.55 -7.88 -11.66
N VAL A 179 4.55 -7.09 -12.09
CA VAL A 179 4.95 -5.86 -11.39
C VAL A 179 3.76 -4.88 -11.30
N SER A 180 3.04 -4.68 -12.41
CA SER A 180 1.86 -3.82 -12.42
C SER A 180 0.78 -4.35 -11.48
N SER A 181 0.44 -5.63 -11.58
CA SER A 181 -0.57 -6.30 -10.77
C SER A 181 -0.24 -6.22 -9.28
N TYR A 182 1.02 -6.45 -8.91
CA TYR A 182 1.48 -6.28 -7.53
C TYR A 182 1.12 -4.89 -7.01
N LEU A 183 1.59 -3.84 -7.69
CA LEU A 183 1.40 -2.44 -7.29
C LEU A 183 -0.09 -2.08 -7.19
N SER A 184 -0.93 -2.61 -8.09
CA SER A 184 -2.38 -2.39 -8.05
C SER A 184 -3.00 -3.02 -6.83
N LEU A 185 -2.66 -4.28 -6.57
CA LEU A 185 -3.29 -5.08 -5.55
C LEU A 185 -2.88 -4.60 -4.16
N THR A 186 -1.60 -4.33 -3.95
CA THR A 186 -1.09 -3.82 -2.69
C THR A 186 -1.58 -2.40 -2.40
N SER A 187 -1.68 -1.53 -3.41
CA SER A 187 -2.29 -0.21 -3.22
C SER A 187 -3.79 -0.27 -2.94
N THR A 188 -4.54 -1.12 -3.65
CA THR A 188 -5.98 -1.31 -3.42
C THR A 188 -6.26 -1.79 -2.00
N VAL A 189 -5.54 -2.82 -1.54
CA VAL A 189 -5.68 -3.30 -0.15
C VAL A 189 -5.14 -2.27 0.85
N GLY A 190 -4.11 -1.50 0.50
CA GLY A 190 -3.62 -0.39 1.30
C GLY A 190 -4.71 0.68 1.53
N LEU A 191 -5.45 1.05 0.49
CA LEU A 191 -6.58 1.98 0.59
C LEU A 191 -7.70 1.41 1.46
N LEU A 192 -8.01 0.11 1.34
CA LEU A 192 -8.97 -0.56 2.23
C LEU A 192 -8.49 -0.54 3.69
N ALA A 193 -7.21 -0.79 3.95
CA ALA A 193 -6.64 -0.74 5.30
C ALA A 193 -6.72 0.67 5.90
N ILE A 194 -6.44 1.71 5.10
CA ILE A 194 -6.58 3.11 5.52
C ILE A 194 -8.04 3.43 5.81
N TYR A 195 -8.98 3.00 4.96
CA TYR A 195 -10.40 3.20 5.17
C TYR A 195 -10.89 2.55 6.48
N PHE A 196 -10.63 1.24 6.67
CA PHE A 196 -11.05 0.56 7.89
C PHE A 196 -10.36 1.14 9.13
N GLY A 197 -9.09 1.53 9.02
CA GLY A 197 -8.34 2.18 10.09
C GLY A 197 -8.95 3.51 10.48
N PHE A 198 -9.20 4.39 9.51
CA PHE A 198 -9.81 5.70 9.72
C PHE A 198 -11.23 5.58 10.28
N ARG A 199 -12.07 4.72 9.69
CA ARG A 199 -13.41 4.45 10.21
C ARG A 199 -13.33 3.98 11.65
N GLY A 200 -12.50 2.97 11.91
CA GLY A 200 -12.30 2.41 13.24
C GLY A 200 -11.86 3.45 14.25
N THR A 201 -11.00 4.40 13.88
CA THR A 201 -10.59 5.49 14.78
C THR A 201 -11.70 6.50 15.07
N VAL A 202 -12.59 6.76 14.10
CA VAL A 202 -13.72 7.69 14.28
C VAL A 202 -14.84 7.04 15.11
N THR A 203 -15.09 5.74 14.93
CA THR A 203 -16.18 5.02 15.60
C THR A 203 -15.80 4.39 16.94
N ALA A 204 -14.52 4.38 17.32
CA ALA A 204 -14.02 3.77 18.57
C ALA A 204 -14.49 4.46 19.88
N GLY A 205 -15.19 5.59 19.82
CA GLY A 205 -15.70 6.27 21.02
C GLY A 205 -14.60 6.78 21.97
N PHE A 206 -13.45 7.19 21.44
CA PHE A 206 -12.34 7.70 22.26
C PHE A 206 -12.75 8.95 23.06
N SER A 207 -12.24 9.04 24.29
CA SER A 207 -12.38 10.25 25.12
C SER A 207 -11.12 11.11 25.04
N TYR A 208 -11.30 12.42 24.83
CA TYR A 208 -10.20 13.36 24.61
C TYR A 208 -9.99 14.27 25.82
N SER A 209 -8.73 14.44 26.23
CA SER A 209 -8.36 15.42 27.25
C SER A 209 -8.51 16.87 26.76
N ASN A 210 -8.43 17.08 25.45
CA ASN A 210 -8.57 18.38 24.78
C ASN A 210 -9.21 18.14 23.39
N PRO A 211 -10.18 18.96 22.95
CA PRO A 211 -10.81 18.84 21.62
C PRO A 211 -9.81 18.86 20.44
N ILE A 212 -8.63 19.46 20.60
CA ILE A 212 -7.62 19.49 19.54
C ILE A 212 -7.17 18.07 19.13
N TRP A 213 -7.23 17.11 20.05
CA TRP A 213 -6.84 15.72 19.82
C TRP A 213 -7.79 15.01 18.85
N GLU A 214 -9.06 15.41 18.81
CA GLU A 214 -10.05 14.86 17.87
C GLU A 214 -9.65 15.13 16.41
N TYR A 215 -9.02 16.28 16.13
CA TYR A 215 -8.54 16.62 14.78
C TYR A 215 -7.41 15.69 14.31
N PHE A 216 -6.63 15.12 15.22
CA PHE A 216 -5.56 14.19 14.87
C PHE A 216 -6.08 12.80 14.45
N LEU A 217 -7.39 12.53 14.52
CA LEU A 217 -7.98 11.32 13.94
C LEU A 217 -7.86 11.28 12.41
N VAL A 218 -7.68 12.42 11.74
CA VAL A 218 -7.44 12.48 10.28
C VAL A 218 -6.01 12.08 9.90
N THR A 219 -5.11 11.95 10.87
CA THR A 219 -3.69 11.65 10.66
C THR A 219 -3.44 10.44 9.75
N PRO A 220 -4.17 9.31 9.86
CA PRO A 220 -3.99 8.19 8.94
C PRO A 220 -4.24 8.55 7.47
N LEU A 221 -5.21 9.41 7.19
CA LEU A 221 -5.48 9.89 5.83
C LEU A 221 -4.34 10.78 5.33
N ILE A 222 -3.86 11.72 6.14
CA ILE A 222 -2.79 12.64 5.74
C ILE A 222 -1.47 11.89 5.52
N LEU A 223 -1.12 10.96 6.40
CA LEU A 223 0.18 10.27 6.35
C LEU A 223 0.22 9.16 5.30
N PHE A 224 -0.81 8.32 5.22
CA PHE A 224 -0.73 7.07 4.45
C PHE A 224 -1.38 7.17 3.06
N LEU A 225 -2.43 7.98 2.90
CA LEU A 225 -3.17 8.07 1.65
C LEU A 225 -2.29 8.54 0.48
N PRO A 226 -1.54 9.66 0.58
CA PRO A 226 -0.68 10.09 -0.53
C PRO A 226 0.37 9.03 -0.87
N GLY A 227 0.97 8.41 0.14
CA GLY A 227 1.97 7.36 -0.03
C GLY A 227 1.43 6.16 -0.82
N THR A 228 0.22 5.69 -0.52
CA THR A 228 -0.41 4.57 -1.23
C THR A 228 -0.72 4.89 -2.70
N PHE A 229 -1.14 6.12 -3.01
CA PHE A 229 -1.39 6.55 -4.39
C PHE A 229 -0.10 6.70 -5.20
N PHE A 230 0.88 7.42 -4.65
CA PHE A 230 2.17 7.63 -5.31
C PHE A 230 2.89 6.30 -5.56
N TYR A 231 2.78 5.37 -4.61
CA TYR A 231 3.34 4.03 -4.73
C TYR A 231 2.82 3.24 -5.92
N ASN A 232 1.53 3.34 -6.24
CA ASN A 232 0.97 2.65 -7.41
C ASN A 232 1.34 3.37 -8.72
N PHE A 233 1.21 4.70 -8.71
CA PHE A 233 1.34 5.51 -9.91
C PHE A 233 2.79 5.65 -10.38
N TYR A 234 3.70 6.01 -9.48
CA TYR A 234 5.05 6.44 -9.86
C TYR A 234 5.89 5.33 -10.52
N PRO A 235 5.98 4.11 -9.97
CA PRO A 235 6.73 3.03 -10.62
C PRO A 235 6.22 2.70 -12.03
N ARG A 236 4.89 2.65 -12.20
CA ARG A 236 4.24 2.40 -13.49
C ARG A 236 4.55 3.49 -14.51
N HIS A 237 4.54 4.74 -14.05
CA HIS A 237 4.92 5.88 -14.88
C HIS A 237 6.38 5.79 -15.34
N VAL A 238 7.30 5.47 -14.42
CA VAL A 238 8.73 5.31 -14.73
C VAL A 238 8.95 4.21 -15.77
N LEU A 239 8.35 3.02 -15.56
CA LEU A 239 8.46 1.91 -16.52
C LEU A 239 7.99 2.34 -17.91
N LYS A 240 6.78 2.92 -17.99
CA LYS A 240 6.22 3.40 -19.26
C LYS A 240 7.17 4.35 -19.98
N LYS A 241 7.74 5.32 -19.26
CA LYS A 241 8.65 6.31 -19.86
C LYS A 241 9.90 5.65 -20.42
N ILE A 242 10.47 4.65 -19.72
CA ILE A 242 11.65 3.91 -20.19
C ILE A 242 11.32 3.14 -21.47
N PHE A 243 10.20 2.42 -21.50
CA PHE A 243 9.77 1.69 -22.70
C PHE A 243 9.53 2.64 -23.88
N GLN A 244 8.83 3.75 -23.66
CA GLN A 244 8.60 4.76 -24.70
C GLN A 244 9.90 5.37 -25.23
N TYR A 245 10.83 5.72 -24.34
CA TYR A 245 12.15 6.24 -24.72
C TYR A 245 12.90 5.25 -25.60
N LYS A 246 12.91 3.95 -25.24
CA LYS A 246 13.60 2.92 -26.02
C LYS A 246 13.00 2.69 -27.40
N ILE A 247 11.67 2.71 -27.50
CA ILE A 247 10.96 2.62 -28.79
C ILE A 247 11.33 3.82 -29.67
N PHE A 248 11.31 5.03 -29.10
CA PHE A 248 11.63 6.25 -29.83
C PHE A 248 13.10 6.29 -30.27
N SER A 249 14.04 5.89 -29.41
CA SER A 249 15.46 5.80 -29.77
C SER A 249 15.71 4.78 -30.88
N LYS A 250 14.98 3.65 -30.88
CA LYS A 250 15.04 2.66 -31.96
C LYS A 250 14.49 3.23 -33.27
N LEU A 251 13.33 3.89 -33.24
CA LEU A 251 12.74 4.57 -34.40
C LEU A 251 13.71 5.58 -35.03
N LEU A 252 14.37 6.40 -34.22
CA LEU A 252 15.36 7.38 -34.69
C LEU A 252 16.59 6.74 -35.35
N SER A 253 17.04 5.59 -34.84
CA SER A 253 18.19 4.87 -35.44
C SER A 253 17.91 4.27 -36.82
N ILE A 254 16.63 4.20 -37.21
CA ILE A 254 16.16 3.59 -38.46
C ILE A 254 16.08 4.62 -39.58
N THR A 255 15.75 5.86 -39.24
CA THR A 255 15.82 7.00 -40.17
C THR A 255 17.23 7.30 -40.69
N THR A 256 18.26 6.65 -40.14
CA THR A 256 19.68 6.85 -40.49
C THR A 256 20.34 5.64 -41.18
N LYS A 257 19.59 4.59 -41.56
CA LYS A 257 20.14 3.33 -42.12
C LYS A 257 19.61 2.99 -43.52
N ASP A 258 20.41 2.25 -44.31
CA ASP A 258 20.09 1.78 -45.68
C ASP A 258 18.98 0.71 -45.74
N ASP A 259 18.30 0.62 -46.89
CA ASP A 259 17.05 -0.12 -47.15
C ASP A 259 16.96 -1.59 -46.65
N LEU A 260 18.07 -2.32 -46.62
CA LEU A 260 18.09 -3.72 -46.16
C LEU A 260 18.07 -3.86 -44.63
N ASP A 261 18.60 -2.86 -43.93
CA ASP A 261 18.63 -2.80 -42.46
C ASP A 261 17.30 -2.23 -41.90
N ILE A 262 16.54 -1.51 -42.73
CA ILE A 262 15.21 -0.97 -42.43
C ILE A 262 14.22 -2.12 -42.15
N LYS A 263 14.27 -3.23 -42.89
CA LYS A 263 13.30 -4.33 -42.75
C LYS A 263 13.41 -5.06 -41.41
N ASN A 264 14.63 -5.36 -40.96
CA ASN A 264 14.87 -5.97 -39.64
C ASN A 264 14.51 -4.99 -38.52
N SER A 265 14.84 -3.72 -38.70
CA SER A 265 14.56 -2.71 -37.70
C SER A 265 13.06 -2.36 -37.60
N ILE A 266 12.30 -2.46 -38.70
CA ILE A 266 10.82 -2.38 -38.71
C ILE A 266 10.22 -3.57 -37.95
N LEU A 267 10.77 -4.78 -38.10
CA LEU A 267 10.34 -5.96 -37.35
C LEU A 267 10.56 -5.76 -35.85
N GLU A 268 11.73 -5.26 -35.45
CA GLU A 268 12.01 -4.91 -34.05
C GLU A 268 11.13 -3.77 -33.51
N ILE A 269 10.80 -2.75 -34.31
CA ILE A 269 9.82 -1.73 -33.91
C ILE A 269 8.45 -2.37 -33.73
N LYS A 270 8.04 -3.24 -34.65
CA LYS A 270 6.73 -3.90 -34.59
C LYS A 270 6.63 -4.75 -33.33
N GLU A 271 7.69 -5.47 -32.97
CA GLU A 271 7.80 -6.21 -31.71
C GLU A 271 7.82 -5.30 -30.50
N ALA A 272 8.60 -4.21 -30.51
CA ALA A 272 8.65 -3.24 -29.41
C ALA A 272 7.33 -2.46 -29.23
N SER A 273 6.61 -2.21 -30.33
CA SER A 273 5.28 -1.58 -30.35
C SER A 273 4.19 -2.57 -29.98
N LEU A 274 4.32 -3.85 -30.35
CA LEU A 274 3.46 -4.94 -29.85
C LEU A 274 3.65 -5.10 -28.35
N LEU A 275 4.90 -5.14 -27.87
CA LEU A 275 5.23 -5.07 -26.46
C LEU A 275 4.60 -3.83 -25.83
N ASN A 276 4.76 -2.63 -26.39
CA ASN A 276 4.12 -1.40 -25.87
C ASN A 276 2.58 -1.49 -25.81
N SER A 277 1.96 -2.12 -26.81
CA SER A 277 0.49 -2.33 -26.86
C SER A 277 0.01 -3.36 -25.84
N GLN A 278 0.83 -4.37 -25.52
CA GLN A 278 0.61 -5.35 -24.45
C GLN A 278 0.94 -4.76 -23.06
N ILE A 279 1.92 -3.86 -23.00
CA ILE A 279 2.39 -3.03 -21.86
C ILE A 279 1.42 -1.88 -21.57
N ALA A 280 0.38 -1.65 -22.38
CA ALA A 280 -0.55 -0.55 -22.20
C ALA A 280 -1.67 -0.78 -21.15
N PRO A 281 -1.37 -1.21 -19.90
CA PRO A 281 -2.15 -0.73 -18.76
C PRO A 281 -1.33 0.18 -17.83
N PHE A 282 -0.16 0.69 -18.25
CA PHE A 282 0.57 1.69 -17.48
C PHE A 282 -0.07 3.09 -17.61
N ALA A 283 -0.50 3.63 -16.48
CA ALA A 283 -1.25 4.87 -16.37
C ALA A 283 -0.59 6.03 -17.15
N ASP A 284 -1.38 6.70 -18.01
CA ASP A 284 -0.95 7.94 -18.65
C ASP A 284 -0.96 9.11 -17.66
N TYR A 285 -0.21 10.18 -17.97
CA TYR A 285 -0.38 11.47 -17.27
C TYR A 285 -1.83 11.97 -17.31
N LYS A 286 -2.59 11.56 -18.33
CA LYS A 286 -4.05 11.77 -18.46
C LYS A 286 -4.90 10.99 -17.44
N ASN A 287 -4.31 10.04 -16.70
CA ASN A 287 -4.98 9.25 -15.66
C ASN A 287 -4.77 9.82 -14.25
N ILE A 288 -3.98 10.88 -14.06
CA ILE A 288 -3.94 11.63 -12.79
C ILE A 288 -5.35 12.10 -12.40
N PRO A 289 -6.16 12.68 -13.31
CA PRO A 289 -7.59 12.90 -13.09
C PRO A 289 -8.33 11.63 -12.68
N SER A 290 -8.04 10.47 -13.24
CA SER A 290 -8.70 9.20 -12.89
C SER A 290 -8.37 8.70 -11.49
N TYR A 291 -7.17 8.97 -10.97
CA TYR A 291 -6.81 8.72 -9.58
C TYR A 291 -7.42 9.75 -8.63
N LEU A 292 -7.47 11.03 -9.05
CA LEU A 292 -8.21 12.07 -8.34
C LEU A 292 -9.71 11.76 -8.29
N VAL A 293 -10.29 11.27 -9.38
CA VAL A 293 -11.67 10.77 -9.48
C VAL A 293 -11.81 9.49 -8.68
N GLY A 294 -10.80 8.62 -8.61
CA GLY A 294 -10.80 7.43 -7.76
C GLY A 294 -10.78 7.80 -6.27
N ILE A 295 -9.96 8.78 -5.87
CA ILE A 295 -9.94 9.38 -4.53
C ILE A 295 -11.29 10.02 -4.24
N MET A 296 -11.78 10.87 -5.14
CA MET A 296 -13.07 11.54 -4.99
C MET A 296 -14.22 10.56 -5.00
N PHE A 297 -14.18 9.48 -5.76
CA PHE A 297 -15.18 8.42 -5.78
C PHE A 297 -15.13 7.60 -4.50
N LEU A 298 -13.94 7.24 -4.01
CA LEU A 298 -13.78 6.51 -2.76
C LEU A 298 -14.21 7.40 -1.59
N LEU A 299 -13.81 8.67 -1.57
CA LEU A 299 -14.30 9.67 -0.62
C LEU A 299 -15.81 9.86 -0.75
N ASN A 300 -16.38 9.93 -1.96
CA ASN A 300 -17.81 10.15 -2.19
C ASN A 300 -18.64 8.91 -1.80
N VAL A 301 -18.21 7.70 -2.15
CA VAL A 301 -18.83 6.44 -1.70
C VAL A 301 -18.77 6.34 -0.19
N VAL A 302 -17.64 6.66 0.42
CA VAL A 302 -17.49 6.70 1.88
C VAL A 302 -18.39 7.78 2.49
N PHE A 303 -18.45 8.97 1.93
CA PHE A 303 -19.27 10.07 2.42
C PHE A 303 -20.78 9.85 2.22
N ALA A 304 -21.17 9.12 1.16
CA ALA A 304 -22.55 8.81 0.83
C ALA A 304 -23.09 7.60 1.63
N HIS A 305 -22.24 6.66 2.03
CA HIS A 305 -22.66 5.39 2.62
C HIS A 305 -22.15 5.15 4.05
N ASP A 306 -21.23 5.96 4.57
CA ASP A 306 -20.75 5.88 5.95
C ASP A 306 -21.12 7.15 6.75
N PRO A 307 -22.23 7.13 7.50
CA PRO A 307 -22.70 8.31 8.24
C PRO A 307 -21.71 8.75 9.33
N ALA A 308 -20.95 7.85 9.94
CA ALA A 308 -19.99 8.21 10.98
C ALA A 308 -18.82 9.02 10.41
N ILE A 309 -18.31 8.62 9.24
CA ILE A 309 -17.28 9.39 8.54
C ILE A 309 -17.85 10.72 8.02
N LYS A 310 -19.08 10.71 7.50
CA LYS A 310 -19.76 11.91 7.02
C LYS A 310 -19.89 12.96 8.14
N GLU A 311 -20.41 12.56 9.30
CA GLU A 311 -20.58 13.44 10.46
C GLU A 311 -19.24 14.00 10.95
N PHE A 312 -18.20 13.16 11.03
CA PHE A 312 -16.85 13.61 11.41
C PHE A 312 -16.29 14.64 10.42
N ILE A 313 -16.39 14.39 9.11
CA ILE A 313 -15.87 15.31 8.10
C ILE A 313 -16.69 16.61 8.04
N ALA A 314 -18.01 16.55 8.17
CA ALA A 314 -18.87 17.75 8.25
C ALA A 314 -18.46 18.63 9.45
N LYS A 315 -18.27 18.03 10.62
CA LYS A 315 -17.77 18.69 11.82
C LYS A 315 -16.35 19.26 11.62
N PHE A 316 -15.46 18.51 10.98
CA PHE A 316 -14.08 18.92 10.72
C PHE A 316 -13.99 20.10 9.75
N LEU A 317 -14.81 20.09 8.69
CA LEU A 317 -14.82 21.13 7.66
C LEU A 317 -15.74 22.32 8.00
N GLN A 318 -16.47 22.26 9.11
CA GLN A 318 -17.50 23.25 9.48
C GLN A 318 -18.55 23.44 8.38
N ILE A 319 -18.94 22.34 7.72
CA ILE A 319 -19.96 22.34 6.67
C ILE A 319 -21.25 21.83 7.31
N ASP A 320 -22.26 22.70 7.36
CA ASP A 320 -23.63 22.37 7.80
C ASP A 320 -24.34 21.40 6.84
#